data_AF-A0A924KQ51-F1
#
_entry.id   AF-A0A924KQ51-F1
#
_cell.length_a   1.000
_cell.length_b   1.000
_cell.length_c   1.000
_cell.angle_alpha   90.00
_cell.angle_beta   90.00
_cell.angle_gamma   90.00
#
_symmetry.space_group_name_H-M   'P 1'
#
loop_
_entity.id
_entity.type
_entity.pdbx_description
1 polymer ?
#
loop_
_entity_poly.entity_id
_entity_poly.type
_entity_poly.pdbx_seq_one_letter_code
_entity_poly.pdbx_strand_id
1 'polypeptide(L)' 'MPAEIDFSKGVRGKFYRPGMRLRLPIYLDDETQRYLADRAQAKGVDVGVHLFSVHHYESTAY' A
#
# COMPACT_ATOMS: atom_id res chain seq x y z
N MET A 1 27.17 4.23 0.33
CA MET A 1 25.82 4.82 0.25
C MET A 1 25.33 4.68 -1.17
N PRO A 2 24.07 4.28 -1.44
CA PRO A 2 23.54 4.27 -2.80
C PRO A 2 23.57 5.69 -3.39
N ALA A 3 23.56 5.80 -4.73
CA ALA A 3 23.55 7.09 -5.40
C ALA A 3 22.34 7.91 -4.97
N GLU A 4 22.54 9.19 -4.67
CA GLU A 4 21.45 10.11 -4.37
C GLU A 4 20.51 10.22 -5.58
N ILE A 5 19.20 10.18 -5.30
CA ILE A 5 18.18 10.31 -6.33
C ILE A 5 17.95 11.80 -6.61
N ASP A 6 18.10 12.21 -7.87
CA ASP A 6 17.80 13.59 -8.32
C ASP A 6 16.29 13.80 -8.49
N PHE A 7 15.71 14.66 -7.66
CA PHE A 7 14.29 15.04 -7.69
C PHE A 7 14.01 16.39 -8.35
N SER A 8 15.01 17.05 -8.97
CA SER A 8 14.89 18.40 -9.56
C SER A 8 13.79 18.54 -10.63
N LYS A 9 13.40 17.42 -11.26
CA LYS A 9 12.35 17.34 -12.29
C LYS A 9 10.98 16.88 -11.75
N GLY A 10 10.84 16.77 -10.43
CA GLY A 10 9.60 16.38 -9.78
C GLY A 10 8.50 17.43 -9.97
N VAL A 11 7.29 16.98 -10.35
CA VAL A 11 6.11 17.85 -10.46
C VAL A 11 5.13 17.47 -9.35
N ARG A 12 4.78 18.45 -8.50
CA ARG A 12 3.80 18.24 -7.43
C ARG A 12 2.47 17.78 -8.02
N GLY A 13 1.95 16.66 -7.53
CA GLY A 13 0.67 16.12 -7.97
C GLY A 13 0.68 15.43 -9.35
N LYS A 14 1.85 15.17 -9.97
CA LYS A 14 1.96 14.57 -11.32
C LYS A 14 1.12 13.30 -11.51
N PHE A 15 1.01 12.47 -10.47
CA PHE A 15 0.26 11.22 -10.50
C PHE A 15 -1.00 11.27 -9.64
N TYR A 16 -1.28 12.40 -8.99
CA TYR A 16 -2.47 12.54 -8.15
C TYR A 16 -3.70 12.75 -9.04
N ARG A 17 -4.74 11.98 -8.75
CA ARG A 17 -6.04 12.04 -9.42
C ARG A 17 -7.11 11.81 -8.34
N PRO A 18 -8.06 12.73 -8.14
CA PRO A 18 -9.16 12.52 -7.20
C PRO A 18 -9.90 11.21 -7.50
N GLY A 19 -10.14 10.40 -6.46
CA GLY A 19 -10.87 9.13 -6.58
C GLY A 19 -10.13 8.00 -7.31
N MET A 20 -8.84 8.16 -7.65
CA MET A 20 -8.09 7.12 -8.35
C MET A 20 -7.92 5.86 -7.50
N ARG A 21 -8.27 4.70 -8.07
CA ARG A 21 -7.98 3.38 -7.50
C ARG A 21 -6.85 2.71 -8.29
N LEU A 22 -5.67 2.64 -7.69
CA LEU A 22 -4.53 1.93 -8.25
C LEU A 22 -4.60 0.44 -7.87
N ARG A 23 -4.57 -0.44 -8.87
CA ARG A 23 -4.42 -1.89 -8.69
C ARG A 23 -3.01 -2.26 -9.15
N LEU A 24 -2.05 -2.13 -8.24
CA LEU A 24 -0.66 -2.44 -8.53
C LEU A 24 -0.38 -3.91 -8.20
N PRO A 25 0.32 -4.65 -9.08
CA PRO A 25 0.86 -5.95 -8.71
C PRO A 25 1.96 -5.73 -7.66
N ILE A 26 1.83 -6.42 -6.53
CA ILE A 26 2.82 -6.40 -5.46
C ILE A 26 3.27 -7.84 -5.28
N TYR A 27 4.58 -8.05 -5.45
CA TYR A 27 5.21 -9.33 -5.21
C TYR A 27 5.68 -9.36 -3.76
N LEU A 28 5.19 -10.35 -3.02
CA LEU A 28 5.60 -10.62 -1.65
C LEU A 28 6.45 -11.88 -1.65
N ASP A 29 7.40 -11.95 -0.74
CA ASP A 29 8.04 -13.22 -0.43
C ASP A 29 7.05 -14.17 0.27
N ASP A 30 7.40 -15.46 0.29
CA ASP A 30 6.52 -16.53 0.78
C ASP A 30 6.14 -16.38 2.26
N GLU A 31 7.04 -15.86 3.10
CA GLU A 31 6.79 -15.68 4.53
C GLU A 31 5.80 -14.53 4.75
N THR A 32 6.07 -13.38 4.11
CA THR A 32 5.19 -12.22 4.16
C THR A 32 3.79 -12.55 3.61
N GLN A 33 3.71 -13.31 2.52
CA GLN A 33 2.44 -13.71 1.93
C GLN A 33 1.63 -14.60 2.88
N ARG A 34 2.25 -15.60 3.51
CA ARG A 34 1.59 -16.48 4.50
C ARG A 34 1.09 -15.69 5.70
N TYR A 35 1.93 -14.83 6.26
CA TYR A 35 1.58 -14.00 7.40
C TYR A 35 0.33 -13.15 7.15
N LEU A 36 0.25 -12.51 5.98
CA LEU A 36 -0.91 -11.69 5.61
C LEU A 36 -2.16 -12.55 5.35
N ALA A 37 -1.99 -13.74 4.78
CA ALA A 37 -3.08 -14.70 4.57
C ALA A 37 -3.73 -15.11 5.88
N ASP A 38 -2.94 -15.52 6.87
CA ASP A 38 -3.43 -15.96 8.17
C ASP A 38 -4.22 -14.86 8.88
N ARG A 39 -3.72 -13.62 8.82
CA ARG A 39 -4.40 -12.46 9.41
C ARG A 39 -5.69 -12.08 8.69
N ALA A 40 -5.71 -12.17 7.36
CA ALA A 40 -6.90 -11.90 6.58
C ALA A 40 -8.00 -12.93 6.89
N GLN A 41 -7.61 -14.21 6.96
CA GLN A 41 -8.50 -15.31 7.36
C GLN A 41 -9.06 -15.10 8.77
N ALA A 42 -8.22 -14.75 9.74
CA ALA A 42 -8.65 -14.47 11.12
C ALA A 42 -9.65 -13.30 11.20
N LYS A 43 -9.61 -12.37 10.24
CA LYS A 43 -10.50 -11.21 10.16
C LYS A 43 -11.70 -11.44 9.24
N GLY A 44 -11.80 -12.58 8.57
CA GLY A 44 -12.84 -12.86 7.58
C GLY A 44 -12.81 -11.94 6.36
N VAL A 45 -11.63 -11.40 6.03
CA VAL A 45 -11.44 -10.51 4.87
C VAL A 45 -10.49 -11.16 3.86
N ASP A 46 -10.60 -10.75 2.60
CA ASP A 46 -9.68 -11.20 1.56
C ASP A 46 -8.30 -10.54 1.70
N VAL A 47 -7.23 -11.28 1.42
CA VAL A 47 -5.83 -10.78 1.50
C VAL A 47 -5.62 -9.59 0.56
N GLY A 48 -6.23 -9.65 -0.62
CA GLY A 48 -6.22 -8.56 -1.60
C GLY A 48 -6.95 -7.31 -1.12
N VAL A 49 -7.78 -7.40 -0.07
CA VAL A 49 -8.45 -6.25 0.58
C VAL A 49 -7.64 -5.75 1.80
N HIS A 50 -6.93 -6.64 2.51
CA HIS A 50 -6.17 -6.24 3.70
C HIS A 50 -4.94 -5.37 3.40
N LEU A 51 -4.28 -5.59 2.25
CA LEU A 51 -3.11 -4.79 1.85
C LEU A 51 -3.45 -3.30 1.63
N PHE A 52 -4.70 -2.98 1.30
CA PHE A 52 -5.17 -1.60 1.13
C PHE A 52 -5.69 -0.96 2.42
N SER A 53 -5.90 -1.75 3.48
CA SER A 53 -6.61 -1.30 4.69
C SER A 53 -5.69 -0.86 5.84
N VAL A 54 -4.37 -1.01 5.71
CA VAL A 54 -3.41 -0.59 6.77
C VAL A 54 -3.20 0.93 6.81
N HIS A 55 -3.63 1.68 5.79
CA HIS A 55 -3.43 3.14 5.71
C HIS A 55 -4.65 4.00 6.09
N HIS A 56 -5.72 3.41 6.63
CA HIS A 56 -6.98 4.14 6.88
C HIS A 56 -7.60 3.87 8.25
N TYR A 57 -6.76 3.71 9.28
CA TYR A 57 -7.24 3.55 10.65
C TYR A 57 -6.52 4.44 11.67
N GLU A 58 -6.04 5.63 11.29
CA GLU A 58 -5.57 6.65 12.26
C GLU A 58 -5.84 8.11 11.81
N SER A 59 -7.01 8.40 11.21
CA SER A 59 -7.36 9.80 10.92
C SER A 59 -8.86 10.06 10.95
N THR A 60 -9.46 9.87 12.12
CA THR A 60 -10.70 10.56 12.52
C THR A 60 -10.59 10.88 14.01
N ALA A 61 -9.83 11.92 14.29
CA ALA A 61 -9.87 12.68 15.53
C ALA A 61 -9.30 14.08 15.27
N TYR A 62 -10.01 14.88 14.47
CA TYR A 62 -10.25 16.32 14.67
C TYR A 62 -11.21 16.86 13.60
#